data_AF-A0A7V9AUR4-F1
#
_entry.id   AF-A0A7V9AUR4-F1
#
_cell.length_a   1.000
_cell.length_b   1.000
_cell.length_c   1.000
_cell.angle_alpha   90.00
_cell.angle_beta   90.00
_cell.angle_gamma   90.00
#
_symmetry.space_group_name_H-M   'P 1'
#
loop_
_entity.id
_entity.type
_entity.pdbx_description
1 polymer ?
#
loop_
_entity_poly.entity_id
_entity_poly.type
_entity_poly.pdbx_seq_one_letter_code
_entity_poly.pdbx_strand_id
1 'polypeptide(L)' 'MTGNAFEFVTIAGARARQLLRGCTPKVEGSSKPARLAQKEVTAGKVQKIEKE' A
#
# COMPACT_ATOMS: atom_id res chain seq x y z
N MET A 1 12.10 -0.41 -9.37
CA MET A 1 12.24 -0.81 -7.95
C MET A 1 12.61 0.44 -7.18
N THR A 2 11.67 1.03 -6.46
CA THR A 2 11.91 2.20 -5.57
C THR A 2 12.92 1.78 -4.50
N GLY A 3 14.08 2.44 -4.50
CA GLY A 3 15.34 1.92 -3.96
C GLY A 3 15.50 1.91 -2.44
N ASN A 4 14.44 1.88 -1.63
CA ASN A 4 14.58 1.89 -0.17
C ASN A 4 13.46 1.14 0.58
N ALA A 5 13.85 0.25 1.50
CA ALA A 5 12.91 -0.53 2.32
C ALA A 5 12.02 0.35 3.21
N PHE A 6 12.52 1.51 3.64
CA PHE A 6 11.76 2.47 4.43
C PHE A 6 10.62 3.11 3.64
N GLU A 7 10.84 3.41 2.36
CA GLU A 7 9.77 3.94 1.49
C GLU A 7 8.68 2.90 1.27
N PHE A 8 9.06 1.64 1.07
CA PHE A 8 8.10 0.54 0.96
C PHE A 8 7.18 0.46 2.19
N VAL A 9 7.77 0.47 3.39
CA VAL A 9 7.00 0.42 4.65
C VAL A 9 6.14 1.67 4.83
N THR A 10 6.64 2.85 4.45
CA THR A 10 5.89 4.11 4.55
C THR A 10 4.67 4.11 3.64
N ILE A 11 4.82 3.71 2.38
CA ILE A 11 3.72 3.62 1.41
C ILE A 11 2.72 2.54 1.83
N ALA A 12 3.19 1.34 2.19
CA ALA A 12 2.34 0.25 2.65
C ALA A 12 1.58 0.62 3.94
N GLY A 13 2.22 1.33 4.87
CA GLY A 13 1.60 1.80 6.11
C GLY A 13 0.51 2.84 5.85
N ALA A 14 0.77 3.82 4.99
CA ALA A 14 -0.24 4.80 4.58
C ALA A 14 -1.43 4.12 3.89
N ARG A 15 -1.16 3.16 3.00
CA ARG A 15 -2.20 2.41 2.28
C ARG A 15 -3.01 1.51 3.21
N ALA A 16 -2.38 0.85 4.18
CA ALA A 16 -3.08 0.05 5.18
C ALA A 16 -4.10 0.90 5.97
N ARG A 17 -3.75 2.15 6.32
CA ARG A 17 -4.70 3.08 6.96
C ARG A 17 -5.87 3.44 6.05
N GLN A 18 -5.66 3.59 4.73
CA GLN A 18 -6.75 3.80 3.78
C GLN A 18 -7.71 2.62 3.75
N LEU A 19 -7.17 1.39 3.70
CA LEU A 19 -7.99 0.17 3.74
C LEU A 19 -8.78 0.04 5.05
N LEU A 20 -8.17 0.40 6.19
CA LEU A 20 -8.86 0.44 7.48
C LEU A 20 -10.00 1.47 7.53
N ARG A 21 -9.91 2.53 6.72
CA ARG A 21 -10.99 3.53 6.56
C ARG A 21 -12.11 3.07 5.61
N GLY A 22 -12.05 1.83 5.11
CA GLY A 22 -13.05 1.28 4.19
C GLY A 22 -12.79 1.59 2.72
N CYS A 23 -11.60 2.08 2.35
CA CYS A 23 -11.26 2.25 0.93
C CYS A 23 -11.20 0.90 0.21
N THR A 24 -11.58 0.90 -1.07
CA THR A 24 -11.60 -0.31 -1.90
C THR A 24 -10.18 -0.87 -2.11
N PRO A 25 -9.96 -2.17 -1.83
CA PRO A 25 -8.72 -2.86 -2.18
C PRO A 25 -8.60 -3.00 -3.71
N LYS A 26 -7.39 -2.78 -4.24
CA LYS A 26 -7.06 -2.96 -5.66
C LYS A 26 -6.56 -4.37 -6.00
N VAL A 27 -6.25 -5.16 -4.98
CA VAL A 27 -5.75 -6.54 -5.11
C VAL A 27 -6.52 -7.43 -4.15
N GLU A 28 -7.00 -8.57 -4.64
CA GLU A 28 -7.68 -9.57 -3.83
C GLU A 28 -6.69 -10.52 -3.13
N GLY A 29 -7.15 -11.19 -2.07
CA GLY A 29 -6.42 -12.31 -1.48
C GLY A 29 -5.70 -12.02 -0.16
N SER A 30 -6.25 -11.14 0.68
CA SER A 30 -5.92 -11.11 2.12
C SER A 30 -7.00 -10.39 2.93
N SER A 31 -7.50 -11.02 4.00
CA SER A 31 -8.39 -10.37 4.99
C SER A 31 -7.67 -9.34 5.87
N LYS A 32 -6.33 -9.38 5.90
CA LYS A 32 -5.50 -8.43 6.66
C LYS A 32 -5.13 -7.21 5.81
N PRO A 33 -5.53 -5.98 6.19
CA PRO A 33 -5.29 -4.77 5.39
C PRO A 33 -3.80 -4.45 5.25
N ALA A 34 -2.98 -4.72 6.26
CA ALA A 34 -1.53 -4.53 6.18
C ALA A 34 -0.86 -5.43 5.12
N ARG A 35 -1.32 -6.68 4.98
CA ARG A 35 -0.79 -7.61 3.97
C ARG A 35 -1.31 -7.27 2.58
N LEU A 36 -2.54 -6.77 2.49
CA LEU A 36 -3.13 -6.32 1.23
C LEU A 36 -2.41 -5.07 0.71
N ALA A 37 -2.14 -4.09 1.58
CA ALA A 37 -1.35 -2.90 1.25
C ALA A 37 0.07 -3.26 0.76
N GLN A 38 0.77 -4.17 1.44
CA GLN A 38 2.08 -4.64 0.99
C GLN A 38 1.99 -5.29 -0.39
N LYS A 39 1.00 -6.16 -0.64
CA LYS A 39 0.77 -6.76 -1.97
C LYS A 39 0.51 -5.70 -3.04
N GLU A 40 -0.31 -4.69 -2.76
CA GLU A 40 -0.59 -3.62 -3.70
C GLU A 40 0.64 -2.79 -4.06
N VAL A 41 1.52 -2.52 -3.08
CA VAL A 41 2.78 -1.82 -3.30
C VAL A 41 3.76 -2.68 -4.09
N THR A 42 3.91 -3.97 -3.75
CA THR A 42 4.75 -4.92 -4.52
C THR A 42 4.23 -5.11 -5.94
N ALA A 43 2.92 -5.11 -6.15
CA ALA A 43 2.29 -5.19 -7.46
C ALA A 43 2.33 -3.87 -8.25
N GLY A 44 2.88 -2.80 -7.68
CA GLY A 44 2.96 -1.47 -8.31
C GLY A 44 1.60 -0.78 -8.49
N LYS A 45 0.54 -1.25 -7.83
CA LYS A 45 -0.82 -0.67 -7.90
C LYS A 45 -1.02 0.54 -6.99
N VAL A 46 -0.08 0.77 -6.08
CA VAL A 46 -0.05 1.88 -5.12
C VAL A 46 1.33 2.53 -5.16
N GLN A 47 1.35 3.84 -5.34
CA GLN A 47 2.56 4.67 -5.41
C GLN A 47 2.36 5.92 -4.54
N LYS A 48 3.46 6.48 -4.05
CA LYS A 48 3.45 7.78 -3.37
C LYS A 48 3.11 8.85 -4.41
N ILE A 49 2.09 9.65 -4.13
CA ILE A 49 1.84 10.91 -4.83
C ILE A 49 2.56 12.00 -4.06
N GLU A 50 3.49 12.70 -4.72
CA GLU A 50 4.04 13.94 -4.19
C GLU A 50 3.02 15.03 -4.50
N LYS A 51 2.52 15.71 -3.47
CA LYS A 51 1.77 16.94 -3.66
C LYS A 51 2.79 18.03 -3.97
N GLU A 52 2.72 18.60 -5.17
CA GLU A 52 3.28 19.91 -5.49
C GLU A 52 2.62 21.01 -4.63
#